data_AF-A0A9X7NMB7-F1
#
_entry.id   AF-A0A9X7NMB7-F1
#
_cell.length_a   1.000
_cell.length_b   1.000
_cell.length_c   1.000
_cell.angle_alpha   90.00
_cell.angle_beta   90.00
_cell.angle_gamma   90.00
#
_symmetry.space_group_name_H-M   'P 1'
#
loop_
_entity.id
_entity.type
_entity.pdbx_description
1 polymer ?
#
loop_
_entity_poly.entity_id
_entity_poly.type
_entity_poly.pdbx_seq_one_letter_code
_entity_poly.pdbx_strand_id
1 'polypeptide(L)'
;MRIFQKTFLLGLALLSLSCLAASAYQVFHTYRIAGSDILAVAEGNHVDEDPLVLSLKLDIGSGETTDLAIETDGDIEECKLQLETIMGSHSAYAEIVVDMNAQTMNGVLMVQCAVFHGLFPDKQ
;
A
#
# COMPACT_ATOMS: atom_id res chain seq x y z
N MET A 1 -27.29 47.57 -18.72
CA MET A 1 -27.07 46.47 -17.74
C MET A 1 -27.00 45.05 -18.34
N ARG A 2 -27.43 44.77 -19.59
CA ARG A 2 -27.40 43.41 -20.17
C ARG A 2 -26.07 42.97 -20.80
N ILE A 3 -25.17 43.92 -21.12
CA ILE A 3 -23.88 43.63 -21.78
C ILE A 3 -22.84 43.15 -20.75
N PHE A 4 -22.80 43.78 -19.56
CA PHE A 4 -21.92 43.38 -18.45
C PHE A 4 -22.15 41.95 -17.94
N GLN A 5 -23.38 41.44 -18.04
CA GLN A 5 -23.74 40.11 -17.57
C GLN A 5 -23.25 39.01 -18.53
N LYS A 6 -23.17 39.29 -19.83
CA LYS A 6 -22.68 38.35 -20.85
C LYS A 6 -21.16 38.23 -20.85
N THR A 7 -20.43 39.33 -20.61
CA THR A 7 -18.97 39.32 -20.50
C THR A 7 -18.49 38.63 -19.24
N PHE A 8 -19.24 38.77 -18.12
CA PHE A 8 -18.95 38.06 -16.88
C PHE A 8 -19.08 36.53 -17.01
N LEU A 9 -20.14 36.06 -17.68
CA LEU A 9 -20.35 34.62 -17.93
C LEU A 9 -19.31 34.03 -18.90
N LEU A 10 -18.87 34.81 -19.90
CA LEU A 10 -17.81 34.37 -20.81
C LEU A 10 -16.45 34.27 -20.11
N GLY A 11 -16.14 35.21 -19.21
CA GLY A 11 -14.91 35.18 -18.41
C GLY A 11 -14.86 34.01 -17.44
N LEU A 12 -16.00 33.65 -16.83
CA LEU A 12 -16.09 32.49 -15.93
C LEU A 12 -15.90 31.16 -16.67
N ALA A 13 -16.43 31.04 -17.89
CA ALA A 13 -16.27 29.84 -18.73
C ALA A 13 -14.82 29.65 -19.22
N LEU A 14 -14.10 30.75 -19.47
CA LEU A 14 -12.67 30.72 -19.83
C LEU A 14 -11.76 30.36 -18.65
N LEU A 15 -12.12 30.74 -17.41
CA LEU A 15 -11.39 30.31 -16.20
C LEU A 15 -11.56 28.81 -15.90
N SER A 16 -12.70 28.21 -16.24
CA SER A 16 -12.93 26.77 -16.02
C SER A 16 -12.16 25.86 -16.98
N LEU A 17 -11.67 26.36 -18.11
CA LEU A 17 -10.88 25.56 -19.07
C LEU A 17 -9.39 25.45 -18.70
N SER A 18 -8.92 26.22 -17.72
CA SER A 18 -7.51 26.22 -17.27
C SER A 18 -7.24 25.24 -16.11
N CYS A 19 -8.23 24.46 -15.68
CA CYS A 19 -7.97 23.27 -14.87
C CYS A 19 -7.27 22.23 -15.75
N LEU A 20 -5.95 22.41 -15.94
CA LEU A 20 -5.09 21.34 -16.41
C LEU A 20 -5.36 20.14 -15.51
N ALA A 21 -5.73 19.00 -16.11
CA ALA A 21 -5.82 17.75 -15.38
C ALA A 21 -4.47 17.55 -14.68
N ALA A 22 -4.46 17.66 -13.35
CA ALA A 22 -3.28 17.30 -12.58
C ALA A 22 -2.97 15.85 -12.95
N SER A 23 -1.77 15.60 -13.48
CA SER A 23 -1.32 14.25 -13.77
C SER A 23 -1.35 13.46 -12.47
N ALA A 24 -2.37 12.64 -12.27
CA ALA A 24 -2.49 11.72 -11.14
C ALA A 24 -1.61 10.49 -11.41
N TYR A 25 -0.30 10.72 -11.54
CA TYR A 25 0.68 9.64 -11.60
C TYR A 25 0.71 8.98 -10.22
N GLN A 26 0.58 7.66 -10.18
CA GLN A 26 0.63 6.85 -8.96
C GLN A 26 1.59 5.68 -9.15
N VAL A 27 2.31 5.32 -8.08
CA VAL A 27 3.25 4.22 -8.04
C VAL A 27 2.82 3.29 -6.92
N PHE A 28 2.40 2.08 -7.27
CA PHE A 28 2.03 1.07 -6.29
C PHE A 28 3.06 -0.04 -6.26
N HIS A 29 3.48 -0.43 -5.07
CA HIS A 29 4.16 -1.69 -4.83
C HIS A 29 3.17 -2.71 -4.29
N THR A 30 3.11 -3.88 -4.94
CA THR A 30 2.25 -4.98 -4.51
C THR A 30 3.10 -6.18 -4.13
N TYR A 31 2.96 -6.60 -2.88
CA TYR A 31 3.59 -7.80 -2.34
C TYR A 31 2.54 -8.89 -2.22
N ARG A 32 2.81 -10.04 -2.82
CA ARG A 32 2.03 -11.27 -2.62
C ARG A 32 2.90 -12.27 -1.91
N ILE A 33 2.51 -12.64 -0.70
CA ILE A 33 3.33 -13.44 0.21
C ILE A 33 2.52 -14.65 0.62
N ALA A 34 2.97 -15.85 0.25
CA ALA A 34 2.32 -17.07 0.68
C ALA A 34 2.52 -17.25 2.19
N GLY A 35 1.48 -17.73 2.89
CA GLY A 35 1.55 -17.96 4.32
C GLY A 35 2.66 -18.93 4.71
N SER A 36 2.92 -19.92 3.86
CA SER A 36 4.00 -20.91 4.01
C SER A 36 5.40 -20.32 4.01
N ASP A 37 5.56 -19.15 3.40
CA ASP A 37 6.86 -18.52 3.19
C ASP A 37 7.17 -17.57 4.36
N ILE A 38 6.17 -17.21 5.19
CA ILE A 38 6.36 -16.32 6.33
C ILE A 38 7.01 -17.10 7.48
N LEU A 39 8.20 -16.66 7.88
CA LEU A 39 8.93 -17.22 9.03
C LEU A 39 8.79 -16.37 10.30
N ALA A 40 8.70 -15.05 10.13
CA ALA A 40 8.49 -14.11 11.22
C ALA A 40 7.86 -12.82 10.71
N VAL A 41 7.06 -12.19 11.57
CA VAL A 41 6.48 -10.85 11.37
C VAL A 41 6.85 -10.01 12.58
N ALA A 42 7.36 -8.81 12.36
CA ALA A 42 7.74 -7.89 13.43
C ALA A 42 7.47 -6.45 13.01
N GLU A 43 7.33 -5.60 14.00
CA GLU A 43 7.45 -4.16 13.81
C GLU A 43 8.94 -3.80 13.81
N GLY A 44 9.37 -3.07 12.79
CA GLY A 44 10.72 -2.53 12.70
C GLY A 44 10.91 -1.37 13.67
N ASN A 45 12.16 -0.98 13.91
CA ASN A 45 12.43 0.20 14.74
C ASN A 45 11.95 1.45 14.00
N HIS A 46 11.14 2.27 14.67
CA HIS A 46 10.82 3.63 14.22
C HIS A 46 11.50 4.65 15.14
N VAL A 47 11.87 5.81 14.60
CA VAL A 47 12.21 7.02 15.38
C VAL A 47 11.04 8.00 15.21
N ASP A 48 10.79 8.87 16.19
CA ASP A 48 9.72 9.86 16.09
C ASP A 48 9.81 10.63 14.74
N GLU A 49 8.69 10.72 14.02
CA GLU A 49 8.50 11.29 12.66
C GLU A 49 8.87 10.39 11.45
N ASP A 50 9.47 9.22 11.66
CA ASP A 50 9.72 8.24 10.58
C ASP A 50 8.47 7.38 10.28
N PRO A 51 8.31 6.86 9.04
CA PRO A 51 7.23 5.93 8.73
C PRO A 51 7.35 4.64 9.57
N LEU A 52 6.20 4.03 9.88
CA LEU A 52 6.18 2.71 10.51
C LEU A 52 6.74 1.66 9.56
N VAL A 53 7.39 0.64 10.12
CA VAL A 53 8.03 -0.42 9.34
C VAL A 53 7.45 -1.77 9.73
N LEU A 54 6.86 -2.47 8.76
CA LEU A 54 6.50 -3.87 8.87
C LEU A 54 7.64 -4.73 8.34
N SER A 55 8.28 -5.49 9.23
CA SER A 55 9.41 -6.37 8.91
C SER A 55 8.96 -7.81 8.79
N LEU A 56 9.26 -8.45 7.67
CA LEU A 56 9.01 -9.88 7.43
C LEU A 56 10.32 -10.62 7.18
N LYS A 57 10.42 -11.81 7.76
CA LYS A 57 11.42 -12.80 7.38
C LYS A 57 10.76 -13.89 6.55
N LEU A 58 11.26 -14.13 5.35
CA LEU A 58 10.65 -15.01 4.36
C LEU A 58 11.57 -16.17 3.97
N ASP A 59 11.00 -17.36 3.76
CA ASP A 59 11.63 -18.48 3.06
C ASP A 59 11.08 -18.56 1.63
N ILE A 60 11.90 -18.14 0.66
CA ILE A 60 11.52 -18.11 -0.76
C ILE A 60 12.00 -19.36 -1.52
N GLY A 61 12.37 -20.44 -0.82
CA GLY A 61 12.70 -21.73 -1.42
C GLY A 61 14.08 -21.81 -2.07
N SER A 62 14.92 -20.78 -1.94
CA SER A 62 16.31 -20.76 -2.41
C SER A 62 17.31 -21.35 -1.41
N GLY A 63 16.85 -21.74 -0.21
CA GLY A 63 17.70 -22.14 0.91
C GLY A 63 18.26 -20.96 1.71
N GLU A 64 17.95 -19.72 1.32
CA GLU A 64 18.28 -18.50 2.03
C GLU A 64 17.00 -17.78 2.49
N THR A 65 17.07 -17.16 3.66
CA THR A 65 15.96 -16.32 4.17
C THR A 65 16.09 -14.90 3.64
N THR A 66 14.99 -14.31 3.20
CA THR A 66 14.92 -12.93 2.74
C THR A 66 14.28 -12.06 3.81
N ASP A 67 14.92 -10.93 4.14
CA ASP A 67 14.32 -9.90 4.99
C ASP A 67 13.62 -8.86 4.10
N LEU A 68 12.33 -8.63 4.34
CA LEU A 68 11.51 -7.64 3.65
C LEU A 68 11.04 -6.58 4.66
N ALA A 69 11.36 -5.32 4.39
CA ALA A 69 10.86 -4.18 5.16
C ALA A 69 9.85 -3.40 4.31
N ILE A 70 8.67 -3.14 4.86
CA ILE A 70 7.60 -2.38 4.22
C ILE A 70 7.31 -1.14 5.07
N GLU A 71 7.56 0.04 4.51
CA GLU A 71 7.34 1.32 5.17
C GLU A 71 5.93 1.87 4.90
N THR A 72 5.34 2.56 5.87
CA THR A 72 4.02 3.20 5.72
C THR A 72 3.77 4.27 6.78
N ASP A 73 3.14 5.38 6.38
CA ASP A 73 2.60 6.41 7.30
C ASP A 73 1.23 6.02 7.90
N GLY A 74 0.69 4.85 7.54
CA GLY A 74 -0.55 4.29 8.09
C GLY A 74 -0.30 3.20 9.15
N ASP A 75 -1.38 2.76 9.80
CA ASP A 75 -1.34 1.70 10.81
C ASP A 75 -0.87 0.35 10.22
N ILE A 76 -0.03 -0.36 10.96
CA ILE A 76 0.49 -1.69 10.62
C ILE A 76 -0.04 -2.80 11.52
N GLU A 77 -0.69 -2.47 12.65
CA GLU A 77 -1.06 -3.46 13.67
C GLU A 77 -2.03 -4.51 13.11
N GLU A 78 -3.06 -4.07 12.38
CA GLU A 78 -4.00 -4.98 11.74
C GLU A 78 -3.31 -5.86 10.69
N CYS A 79 -2.46 -5.28 9.84
CA CYS A 79 -1.75 -6.04 8.81
C CYS A 79 -0.81 -7.08 9.42
N LYS A 80 -0.09 -6.70 10.48
CA LYS A 80 0.77 -7.61 11.24
C LYS A 80 -0.04 -8.79 11.79
N LEU A 81 -1.18 -8.53 12.45
CA LEU A 81 -2.04 -9.58 13.00
C LEU A 81 -2.57 -10.53 11.93
N GLN A 82 -2.96 -9.99 10.77
CA GLN A 82 -3.40 -10.78 9.62
C GLN A 82 -2.29 -11.70 9.10
N LEU A 83 -1.07 -11.19 8.97
CA LEU A 83 0.10 -11.97 8.53
C LEU A 83 0.49 -13.06 9.54
N GLU A 84 0.49 -12.73 10.83
CA GLU A 84 0.72 -13.69 11.92
C GLU A 84 -0.29 -14.84 11.88
N THR A 85 -1.55 -14.55 11.52
CA THR A 85 -2.63 -15.55 11.43
C THR A 85 -2.42 -16.56 10.30
N ILE A 86 -1.74 -16.18 9.21
CA ILE A 86 -1.50 -17.08 8.06
C ILE A 86 -0.09 -17.67 8.02
N MET A 87 0.75 -17.34 9.00
CA MET A 87 2.13 -17.84 9.06
C MET A 87 2.16 -19.38 9.11
N GLY A 88 2.90 -19.99 8.18
CA GLY A 88 2.94 -21.45 7.99
C GLY A 88 1.74 -22.05 7.25
N SER A 89 0.75 -21.24 6.84
CA SER A 89 -0.42 -21.74 6.10
C SER A 89 -0.06 -22.13 4.67
N HIS A 90 -0.40 -23.37 4.28
CA HIS A 90 -0.21 -23.86 2.92
C HIS A 90 -1.34 -23.50 1.96
N SER A 91 -2.43 -22.91 2.44
CA SER A 91 -3.61 -22.61 1.64
C SER A 91 -3.99 -21.12 1.65
N ALA A 92 -3.20 -20.28 2.31
CA ALA A 92 -3.44 -18.84 2.40
C ALA A 92 -2.26 -18.01 1.87
N TYR A 93 -2.56 -16.78 1.46
CA TYR A 93 -1.55 -15.76 1.14
C TYR A 93 -2.07 -14.37 1.52
N ALA A 94 -1.15 -13.44 1.72
CA ALA A 94 -1.46 -12.03 1.91
C ALA A 94 -1.13 -11.23 0.64
N GLU A 95 -1.93 -10.21 0.38
CA GLU A 95 -1.65 -9.17 -0.60
C GLU A 95 -1.54 -7.82 0.12
N ILE A 96 -0.35 -7.23 0.05
CA ILE A 96 -0.04 -5.92 0.64
C ILE A 96 0.17 -4.94 -0.50
N VAL A 97 -0.54 -3.82 -0.49
CA VAL A 97 -0.41 -2.77 -1.50
C VAL A 97 0.01 -1.48 -0.82
N VAL A 98 1.11 -0.91 -1.31
CA VAL A 98 1.67 0.34 -0.81
C VAL A 98 1.67 1.37 -1.93
N ASP A 99 1.04 2.51 -1.69
CA ASP A 99 1.16 3.72 -2.51
C ASP A 99 2.49 4.41 -2.15
N MET A 100 3.42 4.42 -3.10
CA MET A 100 4.78 4.95 -2.95
C MET A 100 4.88 6.44 -3.24
N ASN A 101 3.76 7.09 -3.58
CA ASN A 101 3.69 8.54 -3.75
C ASN A 101 2.38 9.10 -3.18
N ALA A 102 1.99 8.56 -2.02
CA ALA A 102 0.83 8.98 -1.26
C ALA A 102 0.96 10.43 -0.79
N GLN A 103 -0.17 11.09 -0.53
CA GLN A 103 -0.20 12.44 0.04
C GLN A 103 -0.07 12.42 1.57
N THR A 104 0.97 11.77 2.07
CA THR A 104 1.34 11.69 3.49
C THR A 104 2.65 12.46 3.75
N MET A 105 3.14 12.47 4.99
CA MET A 105 4.33 13.23 5.37
C MET A 105 5.60 12.68 4.69
N ASN A 106 5.74 11.35 4.63
CA ASN A 106 6.88 10.66 4.03
C ASN A 106 6.60 10.15 2.61
N GLY A 107 5.37 10.32 2.12
CA GLY A 107 4.99 9.99 0.75
C GLY A 107 4.69 8.50 0.51
N VAL A 108 4.55 7.70 1.58
CA VAL A 108 4.35 6.25 1.50
C VAL A 108 3.19 5.82 2.38
N LEU A 109 2.22 5.09 1.82
CA LEU A 109 1.05 4.62 2.56
C LEU A 109 0.67 3.18 2.16
N MET A 110 0.57 2.29 3.14
CA MET A 110 -0.08 1.00 2.97
C MET A 110 -1.58 1.22 2.80
N VAL A 111 -2.07 1.01 1.58
CA VAL A 111 -3.49 1.20 1.24
C VAL A 111 -4.30 -0.10 1.33
N GLN A 112 -3.61 -1.24 1.36
CA GLN A 112 -4.24 -2.55 1.54
C GLN A 112 -3.31 -3.52 2.24
N CYS A 113 -3.87 -4.28 3.17
CA CYS A 113 -3.34 -5.55 3.63
C CYS A 113 -4.53 -6.50 3.77
N ALA A 114 -4.53 -7.59 3.00
CA ALA A 114 -5.64 -8.52 2.96
C ALA A 114 -5.15 -9.96 2.83
N VAL A 115 -5.82 -10.86 3.55
CA VAL A 115 -5.59 -12.30 3.52
C VAL A 115 -6.63 -12.98 2.63
N PHE A 116 -6.15 -13.93 1.84
CA PHE A 116 -6.96 -14.75 0.96
C PHE A 116 -6.68 -16.23 1.20
N HIS A 117 -7.73 -17.05 1.15
CA HIS A 117 -7.66 -18.50 1.36
C HIS A 117 -8.06 -19.24 0.08
N GLY A 118 -7.50 -20.45 -0.10
CA GLY A 118 -7.91 -21.40 -1.13
C GLY A 118 -7.24 -21.23 -2.48
N LEU A 119 -6.15 -20.46 -2.58
CA LEU A 119 -5.40 -20.29 -3.83
C LEU A 119 -4.31 -21.36 -4.03
N PHE A 120 -3.87 -22.03 -2.96
CA PHE A 120 -2.91 -23.12 -3.02
C PHE A 120 -3.56 -24.42 -2.52
N PRO A 121 -3.48 -25.53 -3.28
CA PRO A 121 -3.99 -26.81 -2.83
C PRO A 121 -3.17 -27.30 -1.64
N ASP A 122 -3.85 -27.87 -0.62
CA ASP A 122 -3.18 -28.52 0.50
C ASP A 122 -2.19 -29.57 -0.06
N LYS A 123 -0.94 -29.54 0.40
CA LYS A 123 0.04 -30.56 0.05
C LYS A 123 -0.50 -31.91 0.53
N GLN A 124 -0.82 -32.81 -0.41
CA GLN A 124 -1.18 -34.21 -0.15
C GLN A 124 0.03 -35.00 0.36
#